data_AF-A0A699R0G0-F1
#
_entry.id   AF-A0A699R0G0-F1
#
_cell.length_a   1.000
_cell.length_b   1.000
_cell.length_c   1.000
_cell.angle_alpha   90.00
_cell.angle_beta   90.00
_cell.angle_gamma   90.00
#
_symmetry.space_group_name_H-M   'P 1'
#
loop_
_entity.id
_entity.type
_entity.pdbx_description
1 polymer ?
#
loop_
_entity_poly.entity_id
_entity_poly.type
_entity_poly.pdbx_seq_one_letter_code
_entity_poly.pdbx_strand_id
1 'polypeptide(L)'
;APNYNTIWVLVDRLTKSAIFTSIRETGPMDKLARIYLKEVVMRHGIHVSIISDHDPRFASNFWRSLQNTLGTRLDMSTAYHLETDGQSKRTIQTLEDMLRACAIEFRKG
;
A
#
# COMPACT_ATOMS: atom_id res chain seq x y z
N ALA A 1 2.47 18.53 -11.78
CA ALA A 1 2.70 17.89 -10.46
C ALA A 1 3.94 17.01 -10.56
N PRO A 2 4.79 16.88 -9.53
CA PRO A 2 5.92 15.93 -9.61
C PRO A 2 5.39 14.56 -10.01
N ASN A 3 6.07 13.86 -10.92
CA ASN A 3 5.60 12.65 -11.60
C ASN A 3 5.27 11.50 -10.61
N TYR A 4 4.05 11.51 -10.06
CA TYR A 4 3.45 10.39 -9.36
C TYR A 4 2.78 9.49 -10.39
N ASN A 5 3.14 8.21 -10.39
CA ASN A 5 2.69 7.24 -11.38
C ASN A 5 2.14 5.95 -10.76
N THR A 6 2.09 5.87 -9.43
CA THR A 6 1.60 4.70 -8.72
C THR A 6 0.78 5.12 -7.51
N ILE A 7 -0.32 4.42 -7.24
CA ILE A 7 -1.08 4.55 -5.99
C ILE A 7 -0.67 3.40 -5.08
N TRP A 8 -0.17 3.72 -3.89
CA TRP A 8 0.05 2.74 -2.85
C TRP A 8 -1.21 2.61 -2.01
N VAL A 9 -1.68 1.36 -1.87
CA VAL A 9 -2.88 1.01 -1.12
C VAL A 9 -2.47 0.24 0.13
N LEU A 10 -2.88 0.73 1.30
CA LEU A 10 -2.78 0.01 2.55
C LEU A 10 -4.18 -0.24 3.09
N VAL A 11 -4.47 -1.47 3.48
CA VAL A 11 -5.78 -1.86 4.01
C VAL A 11 -5.61 -2.42 5.40
N ASP A 12 -6.28 -1.82 6.37
CA ASP A 12 -6.38 -2.36 7.71
C ASP A 12 -7.41 -3.50 7.73
N ARG A 13 -6.94 -4.73 8.01
CA ARG A 13 -7.80 -5.93 7.96
C ARG A 13 -8.88 -5.95 9.04
N LEU A 14 -8.71 -5.24 10.16
CA LEU A 14 -9.67 -5.24 11.26
C LEU A 14 -10.83 -4.28 11.00
N THR A 15 -10.51 -3.02 10.73
CA THR A 15 -11.47 -1.92 10.54
C THR A 15 -11.98 -1.80 9.10
N LYS A 16 -11.34 -2.48 8.15
CA LYS A 16 -11.57 -2.33 6.69
C LYS A 16 -11.26 -0.93 6.14
N SER A 17 -10.57 -0.10 6.92
CA SER A 17 -10.13 1.21 6.45
C SER A 17 -9.03 1.05 5.40
N ALA A 18 -9.07 1.89 4.37
CA ALA A 18 -8.05 1.91 3.32
C ALA A 18 -7.39 3.29 3.25
N ILE A 19 -6.07 3.29 3.11
CA ILE A 19 -5.25 4.48 2.85
C ILE A 19 -4.76 4.40 1.41
N PHE A 20 -5.07 5.43 0.62
CA PHE A 20 -4.60 5.58 -0.75
C PHE A 20 -3.62 6.75 -0.82
N THR A 21 -2.36 6.48 -1.17
CA THR A 21 -1.35 7.53 -1.29
C THR A 21 -0.62 7.44 -2.62
N SER A 22 -0.50 8.57 -3.32
CA SER A 22 0.28 8.65 -4.54
C SER A 22 1.77 8.55 -4.22
N ILE A 23 2.46 7.61 -4.86
CA ILE A 23 3.92 7.45 -4.78
C ILE A 23 4.54 7.52 -6.18
N ARG A 24 5.85 7.72 -6.21
CA ARG A 24 6.65 7.59 -7.43
C ARG A 24 7.24 6.20 -7.43
N GLU A 25 7.03 5.45 -8.50
CA GLU A 25 7.50 4.07 -8.64
C GLU A 25 9.01 3.96 -8.45
N THR A 26 9.75 4.87 -9.09
CA THR A 26 11.21 5.03 -8.99
C THR A 26 11.62 5.98 -7.85
N GLY A 27 10.76 6.17 -6.86
CA GLY A 27 11.06 6.95 -5.67
C GLY A 27 12.02 6.20 -4.74
N PRO A 28 12.83 6.93 -3.94
CA PRO A 28 13.74 6.29 -3.01
C PRO A 28 12.98 5.69 -1.81
N MET A 29 13.53 4.62 -1.23
CA MET A 29 12.86 3.85 -0.18
C MET A 29 12.66 4.60 1.14
N ASP A 30 13.52 5.56 1.46
CA ASP A 30 13.40 6.41 2.64
C ASP A 30 12.14 7.30 2.58
N LYS A 31 11.78 7.77 1.38
CA LYS A 31 10.53 8.50 1.15
C LYS A 31 9.32 7.61 1.39
N LEU A 32 9.35 6.36 0.92
CA LEU A 32 8.28 5.40 1.17
C LEU A 32 8.13 5.11 2.67
N ALA A 33 9.23 4.91 3.38
CA ALA A 33 9.22 4.72 4.84
C ALA A 33 8.67 5.94 5.60
N ARG A 34 9.02 7.16 5.18
CA ARG A 34 8.46 8.38 5.77
C ARG A 34 6.95 8.47 5.59
N ILE A 35 6.45 8.12 4.40
CA ILE A 35 5.01 8.07 4.13
C ILE A 35 4.35 7.01 5.01
N TYR A 36 4.93 5.81 5.11
CA TYR A 36 4.42 4.74 5.96
C TYR A 36 4.34 5.15 7.44
N LEU A 37 5.40 5.72 7.99
CA LEU A 37 5.43 6.15 9.40
C LEU A 37 4.38 7.24 9.66
N LYS A 38 4.22 8.18 8.75
CA LYS A 38 3.28 9.30 8.88
C LYS A 38 1.82 8.86 8.71
N GLU A 39 1.53 8.08 7.69
CA GLU A 39 0.15 7.77 7.32
C GLU A 39 -0.38 6.54 8.05
N VAL A 40 0.48 5.60 8.44
CA VAL A 40 0.08 4.35 9.10
C VAL A 40 0.43 4.39 10.57
N VAL A 41 1.73 4.45 10.90
CA VAL A 41 2.20 4.28 12.28
C VAL A 41 1.73 5.39 13.20
N MET A 42 1.75 6.64 12.74
CA MET A 42 1.29 7.78 13.54
C MET A 42 -0.23 7.79 13.74
N ARG A 43 -1.01 7.23 12.81
CA ARG A 43 -2.49 7.23 12.87
C ARG A 43 -3.06 6.02 13.61
N HIS A 44 -2.45 4.86 13.43
CA HIS A 44 -2.99 3.57 13.89
C HIS A 44 -2.06 2.85 14.88
N GLY A 45 -0.88 3.40 15.14
CA GLY A 45 0.16 2.73 15.90
C GLY A 45 0.93 1.70 15.07
N ILE A 46 1.82 0.98 15.75
CA ILE A 46 2.60 -0.09 15.13
C ILE A 46 1.71 -1.33 15.00
N HIS A 47 1.57 -1.85 13.78
CA HIS A 47 0.82 -3.07 13.53
C HIS A 47 1.63 -4.31 13.96
N VAL A 48 0.96 -5.31 14.50
CA VAL A 48 1.59 -6.58 14.89
C VAL A 48 2.14 -7.34 13.67
N SER A 49 1.45 -7.28 12.54
CA SER A 49 1.86 -7.93 11.30
C SER A 49 1.39 -7.19 10.06
N ILE A 50 2.17 -7.25 8.99
CA ILE A 50 1.85 -6.74 7.66
C ILE A 50 2.00 -7.87 6.66
N ILE A 51 1.10 -7.86 5.68
CA ILE A 51 1.14 -8.77 4.54
C ILE A 51 1.32 -7.89 3.31
N SER A 52 2.47 -8.03 2.66
CA SER A 52 2.82 -7.27 1.47
C SER A 52 2.78 -8.17 0.24
N ASP A 53 2.55 -7.58 -0.93
CA ASP A 53 2.76 -8.29 -2.19
C ASP A 53 4.27 -8.54 -2.43
N HIS A 54 4.58 -9.24 -3.51
CA HIS A 54 5.95 -9.55 -3.90
C HIS A 54 6.68 -8.37 -4.58
N ASP A 55 6.23 -7.13 -4.39
CA ASP A 55 6.93 -5.97 -4.92
C ASP A 55 8.36 -5.89 -4.34
N PRO A 56 9.39 -5.69 -5.19
CA PRO A 56 10.78 -5.61 -4.75
C PRO A 56 11.05 -4.58 -3.64
N ARG A 57 10.24 -3.51 -3.56
CA ARG A 57 10.34 -2.50 -2.50
C ARG A 57 10.04 -3.09 -1.13
N PHE A 58 9.01 -3.92 -1.03
CA PHE A 58 8.64 -4.58 0.23
C PHE A 58 9.51 -5.80 0.51
N ALA A 59 10.07 -6.44 -0.52
CA ALA A 59 11.06 -7.52 -0.36
C ALA A 59 12.47 -7.01 0.02
N SER A 60 12.73 -5.70 -0.08
CA SER A 60 14.04 -5.11 0.15
C SER A 60 14.55 -5.29 1.59
N ASN A 61 15.88 -5.35 1.75
CA ASN A 61 16.53 -5.40 3.07
C ASN A 61 16.20 -4.18 3.92
N PHE A 62 16.06 -3.01 3.29
CA PHE A 62 15.67 -1.78 3.98
C PHE A 62 14.27 -1.92 4.59
N TRP A 63 13.28 -2.37 3.82
CA TRP A 63 11.92 -2.53 4.30
C TRP A 63 11.82 -3.60 5.40
N ARG A 64 12.50 -4.74 5.21
CA ARG A 64 12.59 -5.79 6.23
C ARG A 64 13.21 -5.28 7.53
N SER A 65 14.30 -4.52 7.44
CA SER A 65 14.96 -3.92 8.61
C SER A 65 14.07 -2.92 9.34
N LEU A 66 13.34 -2.08 8.59
CA LEU A 66 12.36 -1.15 9.15
C LEU A 66 11.28 -1.89 9.95
N GLN A 67 10.67 -2.93 9.37
CA GLN A 67 9.61 -3.69 10.04
C GLN A 67 10.14 -4.43 11.27
N ASN A 68 11.33 -5.04 11.18
CA ASN A 68 11.99 -5.68 12.32
C ASN A 68 12.26 -4.68 13.47
N THR A 69 12.70 -3.46 13.13
CA THR A 69 12.96 -2.40 14.12
C THR A 69 11.68 -1.94 14.81
N LEU A 70 10.57 -1.91 14.07
CA LEU A 70 9.25 -1.60 14.63
C LEU A 70 8.67 -2.78 15.43
N GLY A 71 9.24 -3.98 15.35
CA GLY A 71 8.66 -5.19 15.95
C GLY A 71 7.47 -5.75 15.17
N THR A 72 7.31 -5.35 13.91
CA THR A 72 6.24 -5.80 13.01
C THR A 72 6.65 -7.07 12.28
N ARG A 73 5.81 -8.10 12.29
CA ARG A 73 6.03 -9.28 11.44
C ARG A 73 5.68 -8.96 9.98
N LEU A 74 6.64 -9.11 9.08
CA LEU A 74 6.42 -8.93 7.64
C LEU A 74 6.27 -10.29 6.96
N ASP A 75 5.07 -10.56 6.44
CA ASP A 75 4.74 -11.74 5.65
C ASP A 75 4.52 -11.34 4.18
N MET A 76 4.86 -12.22 3.23
CA MET A 76 4.62 -11.99 1.80
C MET A 76 3.37 -12.76 1.34
N SER A 77 2.50 -12.10 0.58
CA SER A 77 1.31 -12.74 0.00
C SER A 77 1.74 -13.73 -1.06
N THR A 78 1.27 -14.97 -1.01
CA THR A 78 1.51 -15.94 -2.08
C THR A 78 0.52 -15.69 -3.23
N ALA A 79 0.94 -15.97 -4.47
CA ALA A 79 0.09 -15.86 -5.66
C ALA A 79 -1.23 -16.67 -5.56
N TYR A 80 -1.26 -17.69 -4.69
CA TYR A 80 -2.37 -18.63 -4.52
C TYR A 80 -3.11 -18.52 -3.17
N HIS A 81 -2.83 -17.50 -2.33
CA HIS A 81 -3.63 -17.21 -1.13
C HIS A 81 -4.42 -15.91 -1.29
N LEU A 82 -5.50 -16.02 -2.06
CA LEU A 82 -6.49 -14.96 -2.27
C LEU A 82 -7.19 -14.51 -0.97
N GLU A 83 -7.22 -15.32 0.10
CA GLU A 83 -7.86 -14.90 1.36
C GLU A 83 -7.07 -13.83 2.09
N THR A 84 -5.74 -13.87 1.98
CA THR A 84 -4.86 -13.04 2.78
C THR A 84 -4.73 -11.63 2.18
N ASP A 85 -4.60 -11.55 0.86
CA ASP A 85 -4.50 -10.30 0.08
C ASP A 85 -5.82 -9.95 -0.64
N GLY A 86 -6.89 -10.72 -0.42
CA GLY A 86 -8.16 -10.54 -1.13
C GLY A 86 -8.84 -9.22 -0.81
N GLN A 87 -8.62 -8.67 0.39
CA GLN A 87 -9.22 -7.39 0.79
C GLN A 87 -8.55 -6.22 0.08
N SER A 88 -7.22 -6.18 0.04
CA SER A 88 -6.45 -5.23 -0.76
C SER A 88 -6.80 -5.36 -2.24
N LYS A 89 -6.84 -6.57 -2.80
CA LYS A 89 -7.23 -6.79 -4.21
C LYS A 89 -8.62 -6.25 -4.55
N ARG A 90 -9.63 -6.54 -3.73
CA ARG A 90 -11.00 -6.01 -3.94
C ARG A 90 -11.04 -4.49 -3.81
N THR A 91 -10.28 -3.94 -2.86
CA THR A 91 -10.17 -2.49 -2.66
C THR A 91 -9.50 -1.81 -3.84
N ILE A 92 -8.43 -2.40 -4.38
CA ILE A 92 -7.72 -1.91 -5.59
C ILE A 92 -8.66 -1.96 -6.79
N GLN A 93 -9.39 -3.06 -7.00
CA GLN A 93 -10.36 -3.15 -8.11
C GLN A 93 -11.43 -2.06 -8.02
N THR A 94 -12.00 -1.86 -6.83
CA THR A 94 -13.01 -0.82 -6.60
C THR A 94 -12.45 0.57 -6.89
N LEU A 95 -11.21 0.84 -6.45
CA LEU A 95 -10.53 2.10 -6.73
C LEU A 95 -10.29 2.30 -8.24
N GLU A 96 -9.83 1.27 -8.95
CA GLU A 96 -9.62 1.34 -10.40
C GLU A 96 -10.91 1.64 -11.15
N ASP A 97 -12.02 0.99 -10.77
CA ASP A 97 -13.32 1.20 -11.40
C ASP A 97 -13.81 2.64 -11.18
N MET A 98 -13.64 3.19 -9.98
CA MET A 98 -13.94 4.60 -9.68
C MET A 98 -13.07 5.55 -10.51
N LEU A 99 -11.76 5.29 -10.60
CA LEU A 99 -10.85 6.12 -11.40
C LEU A 99 -11.21 6.11 -12.89
N ARG A 100 -11.59 4.94 -13.44
CA ARG A 100 -12.06 4.84 -14.83
C ARG A 100 -13.36 5.62 -15.04
N ALA A 101 -14.31 5.53 -14.11
CA ALA A 101 -15.56 6.29 -14.19
C ALA A 101 -15.28 7.82 -14.20
N CYS A 102 -14.46 8.31 -13.27
CA CYS A 102 -14.06 9.72 -13.24
C CYS A 102 -13.39 10.15 -14.55
N ALA A 103 -12.44 9.36 -15.07
CA ALA A 103 -11.75 9.69 -16.32
C ALA A 103 -12.70 9.79 -17.53
N ILE A 104 -13.78 9.00 -17.55
CA ILE A 104 -14.83 9.08 -18.59
C ILE A 104 -15.64 10.37 -18.44
N GLU A 105 -16.02 10.74 -17.22
CA GLU A 105 -16.76 11.98 -16.95
C GLU A 105 -15.94 13.20 -17.37
N PHE A 106 -14.65 13.26 -17.01
CA PHE A 106 -13.75 14.36 -17.39
C PHE A 106 -13.47 14.45 -18.89
N ARG A 107 -13.64 13.35 -19.66
CA ARG A 107 -13.51 13.38 -21.12
C ARG A 107 -14.78 13.90 -21.81
N LYS A 108 -15.93 13.87 -21.12
CA LYS A 108 -17.23 14.30 -21.68
C LYS A 108 -17.51 15.79 -21.47
N GLY A 109 -16.74 16.48 -20.64
CA GLY A 109 -16.75 17.94 -20.47
C GLY A 109 -15.63 18.59 -21.27
#